data_AF-A0A1E4LMW0-F1
#
_entry.id   AF-A0A1E4LMW0-F1
#
_cell.length_a   1.000
_cell.length_b   1.000
_cell.length_c   1.000
_cell.angle_alpha   90.00
_cell.angle_beta   90.00
_cell.angle_gamma   90.00
#
_symmetry.space_group_name_H-M   'P 1'
#
loop_
_entity.id
_entity.type
_entity.pdbx_description
1 polymer ?
#
loop_
_entity_poly.entity_id
_entity_poly.type
_entity_poly.pdbx_seq_one_letter_code
_entity_poly.pdbx_strand_id
1 'polypeptide(L)'
;MLIITRRPGEAFVIEVEGADGAPELIEIKLLEGGSQARLGVSAPPGCKVWRNEIYQTVLENRQAASGKSADLRSLLTSLNDLPQR
;
A
#
# COMPACT_ATOMS: atom_id res chain seq x y z
N MET A 1 -16.95 -8.00 -2.84
CA MET A 1 -17.00 -6.53 -2.65
C MET A 1 -18.25 -6.21 -1.85
N LEU A 2 -18.10 -5.78 -0.59
CA LEU A 2 -19.21 -5.36 0.25
C LEU A 2 -19.39 -3.84 0.10
N ILE A 3 -20.59 -3.39 -0.22
CA ILE A 3 -20.91 -1.95 -0.38
C ILE A 3 -21.84 -1.56 0.76
N ILE A 4 -21.40 -0.59 1.56
CA ILE A 4 -22.18 -0.05 2.67
C ILE A 4 -22.22 1.47 2.58
N THR A 5 -23.42 2.03 2.77
CA THR A 5 -23.60 3.48 2.87
C THR A 5 -23.64 3.86 4.35
N ARG A 6 -22.81 4.82 4.73
CA ARG A 6 -22.67 5.33 6.09
C ARG A 6 -22.83 6.85 6.11
N ARG A 7 -23.42 7.38 7.18
CA ARG A 7 -23.48 8.84 7.42
C ARG A 7 -22.20 9.33 8.09
N PRO A 8 -21.87 10.63 7.97
CA PRO A 8 -20.77 11.22 8.74
C PRO A 8 -20.97 10.96 10.24
N GLY A 9 -19.92 10.50 10.91
CA GLY A 9 -19.92 10.07 12.30
C GLY A 9 -20.07 8.55 12.50
N GLU A 10 -20.53 7.81 11.48
CA GLU A 10 -20.62 6.36 11.55
C GLU A 10 -19.26 5.70 11.24
N ALA A 11 -19.00 4.58 11.91
CA ALA A 11 -17.82 3.76 11.70
C ALA A 11 -18.23 2.33 11.29
N PHE A 12 -17.30 1.65 10.64
CA PHE A 12 -17.39 0.21 10.40
C PHE A 12 -16.07 -0.43 10.77
N VAL A 13 -16.14 -1.70 11.18
CA VAL A 13 -14.98 -2.45 11.66
C VAL A 13 -14.73 -3.60 10.70
N ILE A 14 -13.46 -3.78 10.35
CA ILE A 14 -12.95 -4.91 9.59
C ILE A 14 -12.15 -5.75 10.56
N GLU A 15 -12.58 -6.98 10.79
CA GLU A 15 -11.80 -7.97 11.51
C GLU A 15 -10.88 -8.68 10.50
N VAL A 16 -9.59 -8.69 10.79
CA VAL A 16 -8.55 -9.36 10.01
C VAL A 16 -7.76 -10.27 10.93
N GLU A 17 -7.47 -11.48 10.47
CA GLU A 17 -6.62 -12.41 11.20
C GLU A 17 -5.16 -11.94 11.10
N GLY A 18 -4.57 -11.55 12.23
CA GLY A 18 -3.19 -11.08 12.30
C GLY A 18 -2.18 -12.19 12.04
N ALA A 19 -0.92 -11.81 11.76
CA ALA A 19 0.16 -12.75 11.46
C ALA A 19 0.42 -13.78 12.58
N ASP A 20 0.01 -13.46 13.82
CA ASP A 20 0.15 -14.32 15.00
C ASP A 20 -1.13 -15.11 15.33
N GLY A 21 -2.12 -15.15 14.44
CA GLY A 21 -3.41 -15.82 14.66
C GLY A 21 -4.36 -15.10 15.62
N ALA A 22 -4.00 -13.90 16.07
CA ALA A 22 -4.86 -13.04 16.88
C ALA A 22 -5.76 -12.17 15.97
N PRO A 23 -7.06 -12.01 16.29
CA PRO A 23 -7.92 -11.13 15.54
C PRO A 23 -7.51 -9.66 15.75
N GLU A 24 -7.18 -8.99 14.66
CA GLU A 24 -6.88 -7.56 14.60
C GLU A 24 -8.12 -6.82 14.06
N LEU A 25 -8.52 -5.74 14.75
CA LEU A 25 -9.68 -4.95 14.36
C LEU A 25 -9.23 -3.63 13.74
N ILE A 26 -9.62 -3.38 12.49
CA ILE A 26 -9.44 -2.09 11.81
C ILE A 26 -10.78 -1.35 11.88
N GLU A 27 -10.82 -0.23 12.58
CA GLU A 27 -11.98 0.66 12.61
C GLU A 27 -11.80 1.78 11.58
N ILE A 28 -12.77 1.91 10.69
CA ILE A 28 -12.81 2.99 9.69
C ILE A 28 -14.02 3.88 10.00
N LYS A 29 -13.74 5.13 10.34
CA LYS A 29 -14.75 6.13 10.69
C LYS A 29 -14.88 7.16 9.57
N LEU A 30 -16.11 7.39 9.11
CA LEU A 30 -16.40 8.49 8.22
C LEU A 30 -16.54 9.77 9.05
N LEU A 31 -15.64 10.73 8.88
CA LEU A 31 -15.67 12.00 9.62
C LEU A 31 -16.58 13.02 8.93
N GLU A 32 -16.45 13.17 7.61
CA GLU A 32 -17.21 14.12 6.81
C GLU A 32 -17.55 13.50 5.45
N GLY A 33 -18.74 13.80 4.94
CA GLY A 33 -19.24 13.37 3.64
C GLY A 33 -19.71 14.57 2.82
N GLY A 34 -19.33 14.60 1.54
CA GLY A 34 -19.55 15.71 0.62
C GLY A 34 -18.84 15.44 -0.71
N SER A 35 -18.17 16.45 -1.27
CA SER A 35 -17.28 16.25 -2.44
C SER A 35 -15.98 15.50 -2.10
N GLN A 36 -15.56 15.56 -0.85
CA GLN A 36 -14.42 14.83 -0.31
C GLN A 36 -14.88 14.09 0.96
N ALA A 37 -14.61 12.79 1.02
CA ALA A 37 -14.85 11.99 2.20
C ALA A 37 -13.61 12.03 3.10
N ARG A 38 -13.76 12.46 4.35
CA ARG A 38 -12.70 12.32 5.36
C ARG A 38 -12.87 10.99 6.07
N LEU A 39 -11.90 10.11 5.92
CA LEU A 39 -11.87 8.79 6.57
C LEU A 39 -10.81 8.80 7.66
N GLY A 40 -11.20 8.53 8.90
CA GLY A 40 -10.29 8.17 9.97
C GLY A 40 -10.11 6.66 9.98
N VAL A 41 -8.87 6.17 9.96
CA VAL A 41 -8.57 4.74 10.07
C VAL A 41 -7.80 4.52 11.36
N SER A 42 -8.37 3.73 12.26
CA SER A 42 -7.72 3.24 13.48
C SER A 42 -7.37 1.78 13.24
N ALA A 43 -6.08 1.47 13.22
CA ALA A 43 -5.59 0.12 12.97
C ALA A 43 -4.54 -0.26 14.03
N PRO A 44 -4.48 -1.54 14.42
CA PRO A 44 -3.48 -2.05 15.35
C PRO A 44 -2.06 -1.96 14.75
N PRO A 45 -1.01 -1.98 15.58
CA PRO A 45 0.37 -1.70 15.16
C PRO A 45 0.94 -2.69 14.13
N GLY A 46 0.36 -3.88 13.98
CA GLY A 46 0.71 -4.85 12.94
C GLY A 46 0.16 -4.51 11.55
N CYS A 47 -0.90 -3.70 11.48
CA CYS A 47 -1.59 -3.40 10.23
C CYS A 47 -1.11 -2.08 9.62
N LYS A 48 -0.53 -2.15 8.42
CA LYS A 48 -0.08 -0.97 7.68
C LYS A 48 -1.21 -0.40 6.84
N VAL A 49 -1.65 0.80 7.18
CA VAL A 49 -2.65 1.55 6.41
C VAL A 49 -1.95 2.38 5.33
N TRP A 50 -2.28 2.14 4.08
CA TRP A 50 -1.72 2.86 2.93
C TRP A 50 -2.79 3.62 2.16
N ARG A 51 -2.40 4.75 1.60
CA ARG A 51 -3.17 5.40 0.53
C ARG A 51 -2.95 4.60 -0.76
N ASN A 52 -3.99 4.34 -1.52
CA ASN A 52 -3.96 3.41 -2.66
C ASN A 52 -2.88 3.80 -3.69
N GLU A 53 -2.75 5.09 -3.99
CA GLU A 53 -1.73 5.62 -4.89
C GLU A 53 -0.31 5.35 -4.41
N ILE A 54 -0.05 5.43 -3.10
CA ILE A 54 1.26 5.13 -2.52
C ILE A 54 1.49 3.62 -2.53
N TYR A 55 0.46 2.84 -2.22
CA TYR A 55 0.54 1.38 -2.23
C TYR A 55 0.93 0.84 -3.61
N GLN A 56 0.31 1.35 -4.68
CA GLN A 56 0.64 0.95 -6.04
C GLN A 56 2.09 1.29 -6.41
N THR A 57 2.55 2.51 -6.14
CA THR A 57 3.94 2.89 -6.39
C THR A 57 4.94 2.05 -5.59
N VAL A 58 4.63 1.72 -4.34
CA VAL A 58 5.49 0.85 -3.51
C VAL A 58 5.48 -0.59 -4.02
N LEU A 59 4.34 -1.10 -4.48
CA LEU A 59 4.22 -2.43 -5.05
C LEU A 59 5.03 -2.55 -6.35
N GLU A 60 4.89 -1.57 -7.24
CA GLU A 60 5.64 -1.49 -8.49
C GLU A 60 7.15 -1.39 -8.23
N ASN A 61 7.57 -0.55 -7.29
CA ASN A 61 8.97 -0.44 -6.90
C ASN A 61 9.50 -1.73 -6.26
N ARG A 62 8.71 -2.41 -5.43
CA ARG A 62 9.09 -3.72 -4.88
C ARG A 62 9.21 -4.78 -5.96
N GLN A 63 8.29 -4.80 -6.91
CA GLN A 63 8.34 -5.72 -8.05
C GLN A 63 9.56 -5.42 -8.92
N ALA A 64 9.82 -4.16 -9.25
CA ALA A 64 11.00 -3.73 -10.01
C ALA A 64 12.31 -4.02 -9.27
N ALA A 65 12.37 -3.82 -7.95
CA ALA A 65 13.53 -4.15 -7.13
C ALA A 65 13.73 -5.67 -6.93
N SER A 66 12.65 -6.46 -6.99
CA SER A 66 12.72 -7.93 -7.00
C SER A 66 13.05 -8.51 -8.37
N GLY A 67 12.92 -7.69 -9.43
CA GLY A 67 13.40 -8.00 -10.76
C GLY A 67 14.90 -8.22 -10.69
N LYS A 68 15.30 -9.49 -10.87
CA LYS A 68 16.66 -10.04 -10.97
C LYS A 68 17.73 -8.96 -10.94
N SER A 69 18.63 -9.03 -9.95
CA SER A 69 19.93 -8.36 -9.99
C SER A 69 20.53 -8.60 -11.38
N ALA A 70 20.32 -7.65 -12.30
CA ALA A 70 20.99 -7.66 -13.57
C ALA A 70 22.45 -7.59 -13.17
N ASP A 71 23.15 -8.69 -13.46
CA ASP A 71 24.53 -8.92 -13.08
C ASP A 71 25.29 -7.62 -13.35
N LEU A 72 25.69 -6.90 -12.30
CA LEU A 72 26.18 -5.52 -12.40
C LEU A 72 27.37 -5.45 -13.38
N ARG A 73 28.04 -6.58 -13.57
CA ARG A 73 29.09 -6.80 -14.57
C ARG A 73 28.60 -6.66 -16.01
N SER A 74 27.44 -7.21 -16.38
CA SER A 74 26.95 -7.13 -17.76
C SER A 74 26.57 -5.69 -18.14
N LEU A 75 25.98 -4.93 -17.21
CA LEU A 75 25.66 -3.51 -17.40
C LEU A 75 26.92 -2.64 -17.52
N LEU A 76 27.95 -2.93 -16.72
CA LEU A 76 29.25 -2.25 -16.82
C LEU A 76 29.93 -2.50 -18.18
N THR A 77 29.87 -3.73 -18.69
CA THR A 77 30.42 -4.04 -20.02
C THR A 77 29.66 -3.29 -21.12
N SER A 78 28.33 -3.25 -21.06
CA SER A 78 27.50 -2.51 -22.04
C SER A 78 27.69 -0.99 -22.00
N LEU A 79 28.01 -0.43 -20.83
CA LEU A 79 28.32 0.99 -20.69
C LEU A 79 29.73 1.34 -21.21
N ASN A 80 30.68 0.41 -21.09
CA ASN A 80 32.04 0.59 -21.58
C ASN A 80 32.16 0.43 -23.12
N ASP A 81 31.20 -0.26 -23.75
CA ASP A 81 31.08 -0.39 -25.20
C ASP A 81 30.41 0.81 -25.89
N LEU A 82 30.04 1.86 -25.15
CA LEU A 82 29.53 3.09 -25.75
C LEU A 82 30.69 3.85 -26.44
N PRO A 83 30.56 4.16 -27.75
CA PRO A 83 31.58 4.92 -28.45
C PRO A 83 31.68 6.31 -27.83
N GLN A 84 32.83 6.58 -27.19
CA GLN A 84 33.25 7.90 -26.73
C GLN A 84 33.17 8.85 -27.94
N ARG A 85 32.22 9.77 -27.92
CA ARG A 85 31.95 10.72 -28.99
C ARG A 85 32.59 12.07 -28.67
#